data_AF-A0A6G3WSY1-F1
#
_entry.id   AF-A0A6G3WSY1-F1
#
_cell.length_a   1.000
_cell.length_b   1.000
_cell.length_c   1.000
_cell.angle_alpha   90.00
_cell.angle_beta   90.00
_cell.angle_gamma   90.00
#
_symmetry.space_group_name_H-M   'P 1'
#
loop_
_entity.id
_entity.type
_entity.pdbx_description
1 polymer ?
#
loop_
_entity_poly.entity_id
_entity_poly.type
_entity_poly.pdbx_seq_one_letter_code
_entity_poly.pdbx_strand_id
1 'polypeptide(L)' 'MGVTLAKGGNVSLSKAAPNLTQVMVGLGWDARSTTGAPFDLDASALMCSGGRVLGDEWFVFYNQLKSPDG' A
#
# COMPACT_ATOMS: atom_id res chain seq x y z
N MET A 1 -1.22 8.12 17.77
CA MET A 1 -1.86 9.28 17.11
C MET A 1 -1.89 8.96 15.62
N GLY A 2 -3.07 8.64 15.07
CA GLY A 2 -3.21 8.23 13.67
C GLY A 2 -3.47 9.44 12.78
N VAL A 3 -3.01 9.41 11.53
CA VAL A 3 -3.41 10.38 10.52
C VAL A 3 -4.61 9.82 9.77
N THR A 4 -5.77 10.49 9.87
CA THR A 4 -6.93 10.15 9.04
C THR A 4 -6.74 10.76 7.66
N LEU A 5 -6.52 9.91 6.67
CA LEU A 5 -6.45 10.32 5.27
C LEU A 5 -7.86 10.46 4.69
N ALA A 6 -8.16 11.61 4.08
CA ALA A 6 -9.32 11.76 3.23
C ALA A 6 -9.02 11.22 1.82
N LYS A 7 -10.05 10.83 1.06
CA LYS A 7 -9.89 10.43 -0.34
C LYS A 7 -9.20 11.55 -1.13
N GLY A 8 -8.11 11.21 -1.82
CA GLY A 8 -7.28 12.18 -2.55
C GLY A 8 -6.32 12.99 -1.69
N GLY A 9 -6.23 12.72 -0.39
CA GLY A 9 -5.30 13.38 0.52
C GLY A 9 -3.89 12.77 0.46
N ASN A 10 -2.89 13.61 0.62
CA ASN A 10 -1.50 13.20 0.80
C ASN A 10 -1.10 13.41 2.28
N VAL A 11 -0.37 12.45 2.85
CA VAL A 11 0.31 12.63 4.15
C VAL A 11 1.80 12.79 3.92
N SER A 12 2.39 13.77 4.60
CA SER A 12 3.84 13.91 4.63
C SER A 12 4.40 13.02 5.75
N LEU A 13 5.07 11.95 5.35
CA LEU A 13 5.72 11.02 6.28
C LEU A 13 6.90 11.67 7.02
N SER A 14 7.62 12.59 6.37
CA SER A 14 8.74 13.33 6.99
C SER A 14 8.31 14.25 8.12
N LYS A 15 7.11 14.84 8.04
CA LYS A 15 6.53 15.62 9.15
C LYS A 15 6.11 14.74 10.33
N ALA A 16 5.68 13.52 10.06
CA ALA A 16 5.26 12.57 11.09
C ALA A 16 6.44 11.84 11.75
N ALA A 17 7.47 11.51 10.96
CA ALA A 17 8.66 10.77 11.38
C ALA A 17 9.89 11.21 10.55
N PRO A 18 10.71 12.15 11.05
CA PRO A 18 11.82 12.75 10.30
C PRO A 18 12.92 11.76 9.86
N ASN A 19 13.04 10.61 10.51
CA ASN A 19 14.05 9.58 10.24
C ASN A 19 13.40 8.22 9.95
N LEU A 20 12.30 8.22 9.19
CA LEU A 20 11.55 7.01 8.87
C LEU A 20 12.40 6.06 8.02
N THR A 21 12.77 4.91 8.58
CA THR A 21 13.55 3.86 7.89
C THR A 21 12.69 2.67 7.49
N GLN A 22 11.53 2.49 8.12
CA GLN A 22 10.62 1.37 7.89
C GLN A 22 9.18 1.85 7.92
N VAL A 23 8.37 1.31 7.02
CA VAL A 23 6.93 1.60 6.92
C VAL A 23 6.18 0.29 6.87
N MET A 24 5.09 0.21 7.62
CA MET A 24 4.12 -0.89 7.52
C MET A 24 2.81 -0.32 6.98
N VAL A 25 2.30 -0.94 5.92
CA VAL A 25 0.99 -0.62 5.35
C VAL A 25 0.06 -1.78 5.68
N GLY A 26 -1.08 -1.48 6.31
CA GLY A 26 -2.13 -2.45 6.60
C GLY A 26 -3.43 -2.05 5.91
N LEU A 27 -4.08 -3.03 5.28
CA LEU A 27 -5.43 -2.89 4.72
C LEU A 27 -6.38 -3.74 5.56
N GLY A 28 -7.45 -3.12 6.07
CA GLY A 28 -8.50 -3.81 6.83
C GLY A 28 -9.87 -3.41 6.31
N TRP A 29 -10.78 -4.38 6.26
CA TRP A 29 -12.17 -4.18 5.84
C TRP A 29 -13.10 -5.09 6.62
N ASP A 30 -14.37 -4.68 6.72
CA ASP A 30 -15.42 -5.54 7.24
C ASP A 30 -15.84 -6.55 6.18
N ALA A 31 -15.89 -7.82 6.57
CA ALA A 31 -16.37 -8.88 5.69
C ALA A 31 -17.83 -8.62 5.28
N ARG A 32 -18.19 -9.07 4.08
CA ARG A 32 -19.58 -8.96 3.60
C ARG A 32 -20.52 -9.66 4.60
N SER A 33 -21.50 -8.91 5.08
CA SER A 33 -22.53 -9.41 6.02
C SER A 33 -23.77 -9.98 5.34
N THR A 34 -23.92 -9.79 4.02
CA THR A 34 -25.03 -10.27 3.20
C THR A 34 -24.67 -11.51 2.38
N THR A 35 -25.66 -12.18 1.82
CA THR A 35 -25.44 -13.29 0.89
C THR A 35 -24.76 -12.80 -0.40
N GLY A 36 -23.82 -13.57 -0.93
CA GLY A 36 -23.08 -13.26 -2.16
C GLY A 36 -21.58 -13.52 -2.04
N ALA A 37 -20.85 -13.19 -3.10
CA ALA A 37 -19.39 -13.39 -3.15
C ALA A 37 -18.64 -12.48 -2.15
N PRO A 38 -17.55 -12.95 -1.52
CA PRO A 38 -16.73 -12.14 -0.63
C PRO A 38 -16.20 -10.87 -1.31
N PHE A 39 -15.86 -9.87 -0.50
CA PHE A 39 -15.02 -8.77 -1.00
C PHE A 39 -13.59 -9.28 -1.15
N ASP A 40 -13.08 -9.18 -2.38
CA ASP A 40 -11.69 -9.49 -2.71
C ASP A 40 -10.92 -8.17 -2.79
N LEU A 41 -10.05 -7.95 -1.81
CA LEU A 41 -9.27 -6.72 -1.68
C LEU A 41 -7.80 -7.03 -1.82
N ASP A 42 -7.16 -6.32 -2.73
CA ASP A 42 -5.73 -6.40 -2.94
C ASP A 42 -5.00 -5.18 -2.37
N ALA A 43 -3.94 -5.44 -1.62
CA ALA A 43 -2.91 -4.46 -1.34
C ALA A 43 -1.76 -4.67 -2.34
N SER A 44 -1.29 -3.59 -2.96
CA SER A 44 -0.18 -3.67 -3.90
C SER A 44 0.75 -2.46 -3.75
N ALA A 45 2.02 -2.65 -4.09
CA ALA A 45 3.04 -1.61 -4.07
C ALA A 45 3.73 -1.51 -5.43
N LEU A 46 3.96 -0.28 -5.88
CA LEU A 46 4.67 0.03 -7.12
C LEU A 46 5.91 0.83 -6.77
N MET A 47 7.08 0.29 -7.05
CA MET A 47 8.33 1.02 -6.85
C MET A 47 8.64 1.86 -8.09
N CYS A 48 8.65 3.17 -7.91
CA CYS A 48 8.72 4.12 -9.01
C CYS A 48 9.94 5.04 -8.91
N SER A 49 10.51 5.36 -10.06
CA SER A 49 11.50 6.43 -10.24
C SER A 49 11.15 7.23 -11.48
N GLY A 50 11.32 8.56 -11.42
CA GLY A 50 10.95 9.44 -12.54
C GLY A 50 9.46 9.37 -12.94
N GLY A 51 8.58 9.00 -12.01
CA GLY A 51 7.14 8.88 -12.25
C GLY A 51 6.72 7.62 -13.01
N ARG A 52 7.61 6.63 -13.17
CA ARG A 52 7.31 5.32 -13.78
C ARG A 52 7.78 4.19 -12.88
N VAL A 53 7.13 3.03 -12.99
CA VAL A 53 7.59 1.80 -12.34
C VAL A 53 8.95 1.41 -12.91
N LEU A 54 9.82 0.87 -12.08
CA LEU A 54 11.19 0.48 -12.47
C LEU A 54 11.22 -0.72 -13.43
N GLY A 55 10.21 -1.60 -13.33
CA GLY A 55 10.06 -2.82 -14.14
C GLY A 55 8.90 -3.66 -13.59
N ASP A 56 8.53 -4.73 -14.28
CA ASP A 56 7.43 -5.61 -13.86
C ASP A 56 7.77 -6.34 -12.55
N GLU A 57 9.05 -6.63 -12.32
CA GLU A 57 9.56 -7.22 -11.09
C GLU A 57 9.43 -6.27 -9.87
N TRP A 58 9.19 -4.98 -10.08
CA TRP A 58 9.05 -3.96 -9.04
C TRP A 58 7.59 -3.67 -8.66
N PHE A 59 6.65 -4.45 -9.20
CA PHE A 59 5.25 -4.44 -8.82
C PHE A 59 4.97 -5.56 -7.82
N VAL A 60 4.68 -5.22 -6.57
CA VAL A 60 4.39 -6.19 -5.50
C VAL A 60 2.89 -6.33 -5.34
N PHE A 61 2.36 -7.55 -5.49
CA PHE A 61 0.94 -7.88 -5.43
C PHE A 61 0.73 -9.37 -5.09
N TYR A 62 -0.52 -9.86 -5.10
CA TYR A 62 -0.86 -11.23 -4.68
C TYR A 62 -0.05 -12.35 -5.35
N ASN A 63 0.42 -12.15 -6.59
CA ASN A 63 1.21 -13.14 -7.34
C ASN A 63 2.73 -12.86 -7.32
N GLN A 64 3.15 -11.75 -6.70
CA GLN A 64 4.56 -11.35 -6.59
C GLN A 64 4.77 -10.65 -5.24
N LEU A 65 5.05 -11.46 -4.20
CA LEU A 65 4.99 -11.01 -2.80
C LEU A 65 6.21 -10.18 -2.35
N LYS A 66 7.24 -10.04 -3.18
CA LYS A 66 8.49 -9.37 -2.86
C LYS A 66 9.00 -8.59 -4.06
N SER A 67 9.61 -7.45 -3.82
CA SER A 67 10.43 -6.77 -4.82
C SER A 67 11.83 -7.40 -4.86
N PRO A 68 12.66 -7.08 -5.89
CA PRO A 68 13.98 -7.69 -6.06
C PRO A 68 14.96 -7.33 -4.92
N ASP A 69 14.69 -6.26 -4.19
CA ASP A 69 15.53 -5.70 -3.13
C ASP A 69 15.14 -6.14 -1.70
N GLY A 70 14.01 -6.82 -1.51
CA GLY A 70 13.59 -7.42 -0.23
C GLY A 70 12.21 -7.01 0.25
#